data_AF-A0A4Q3VA89-F1
#
_entry.id   AF-A0A4Q3VA89-F1
#
_cell.length_a   1.000
_cell.length_b   1.000
_cell.length_c   1.000
_cell.angle_alpha   90.00
_cell.angle_beta   90.00
_cell.angle_gamma   90.00
#
_symmetry.space_group_name_H-M   'P 1'
#
loop_
_entity.id
_entity.type
_entity.pdbx_description
1 polymer ?
#
loop_
_entity_poly.entity_id
_entity_poly.type
_entity_poly.pdbx_seq_one_letter_code
_entity_poly.pdbx_strand_id
1 'polypeptide(L)'
;MWTNMRSAAWKYWALSAASLLAGGSAWAKPHDGGIDFQSPATQAAKNVQAFHHEVLIIITVITIFVTGLLIWVMLRYNKRANPVPKKFSHNTTIEILWTVVPVLILVWIAKGS
;
A
#
# COMPACT_ATOMS: atom_id res chain seq x y z
N MET A 1 61.28 -2.28 15.63
CA MET A 1 60.17 -2.83 16.46
C MET A 1 58.96 -1.89 16.49
N TRP A 2 59.13 -0.60 16.80
CA TRP A 2 58.02 0.38 16.91
C TRP A 2 57.26 0.70 15.60
N THR A 3 57.93 0.60 14.44
CA THR A 3 57.33 0.83 13.11
C THR A 3 56.36 -0.26 12.68
N ASN A 4 56.60 -1.50 13.11
CA ASN A 4 55.77 -2.66 12.79
C ASN A 4 54.46 -2.68 13.59
N MET A 5 54.44 -2.09 14.79
CA MET A 5 53.24 -1.99 15.63
C MET A 5 52.23 -0.98 15.06
N ARG A 6 52.71 0.15 14.51
CA ARG A 6 51.83 1.16 13.88
C ARG A 6 51.21 0.65 12.57
N SER A 7 51.97 -0.11 11.77
CA SER A 7 51.46 -0.72 10.53
C SER A 7 50.50 -1.88 10.79
N ALA A 8 50.70 -2.64 11.86
CA ALA A 8 49.75 -3.65 12.31
C ALA A 8 48.43 -3.01 12.78
N ALA A 9 48.51 -1.99 13.63
CA ALA A 9 47.33 -1.25 14.10
C ALA A 9 46.52 -0.68 12.92
N TRP A 10 47.17 -0.03 11.94
CA TRP A 10 46.49 0.50 10.76
C TRP A 10 45.75 -0.58 9.95
N LYS A 11 46.33 -1.78 9.83
CA LYS A 11 45.67 -2.92 9.17
C LYS A 11 44.42 -3.39 9.93
N TYR A 12 44.49 -3.50 11.26
CA TYR A 12 43.34 -3.91 12.07
C TYR A 12 42.24 -2.84 12.13
N TRP A 13 42.60 -1.55 12.10
CA TRP A 13 41.65 -0.44 11.98
C TRP A 13 41.00 -0.39 10.60
N ALA A 14 41.77 -0.59 9.53
CA ALA A 14 41.24 -0.68 8.18
C ALA A 14 40.32 -1.90 7.98
N LEU A 15 40.66 -3.06 8.54
CA LEU A 15 39.80 -4.25 8.52
C LEU A 15 38.49 -4.02 9.30
N SER A 16 38.56 -3.40 10.47
CA SER A 16 37.36 -3.06 11.27
C SER A 16 36.46 -2.06 10.54
N ALA A 17 37.04 -1.03 9.90
CA ALA A 17 36.29 -0.07 9.10
C ALA A 17 35.68 -0.70 7.83
N ALA A 18 36.41 -1.58 7.15
CA ALA A 18 35.89 -2.33 6.00
C ALA A 18 34.74 -3.28 6.39
N SER A 19 34.79 -3.86 7.60
CA SER A 19 33.73 -4.71 8.14
C SER A 19 32.41 -3.95 8.34
N LEU A 20 32.50 -2.68 8.78
CA LEU A 20 31.34 -1.79 8.93
C LEU A 20 30.74 -1.37 7.57
N LEU A 21 31.57 -1.24 6.54
CA LEU A 21 31.13 -0.88 5.17
C LEU A 21 30.60 -2.09 4.38
N ALA A 22 31.11 -3.30 4.65
CA ALA A 22 30.65 -4.53 4.04
C ALA A 22 29.34 -5.07 4.65
N GLY A 23 28.93 -4.56 5.82
CA GLY A 23 27.71 -4.95 6.54
C GLY A 23 26.42 -4.30 6.03
N GLY A 24 26.31 -3.99 4.74
CA GLY A 24 25.05 -3.54 4.15
C GLY A 24 24.04 -4.68 4.12
N SER A 25 23.06 -4.66 5.02
CA SER A 25 21.99 -5.65 5.15
C SER A 25 21.40 -6.03 3.77
N ALA A 26 21.63 -7.25 3.30
CA ALA A 26 21.13 -7.75 2.01
C ALA A 26 19.59 -7.80 1.90
N TRP A 27 18.89 -7.52 2.99
CA TRP A 27 17.45 -7.75 3.19
C TRP A 27 16.55 -6.61 2.71
N ALA A 28 17.10 -5.40 2.48
CA ALA A 28 16.34 -4.19 2.15
C ALA A 28 16.75 -3.60 0.77
N LYS A 29 17.03 -4.47 -0.20
CA LYS A 29 17.38 -4.03 -1.55
C LYS A 29 16.11 -3.92 -2.41
N PRO A 30 15.85 -2.77 -3.05
CA PRO A 30 14.81 -2.69 -4.08
C PRO A 30 15.19 -3.60 -5.25
N HIS A 31 14.20 -4.20 -5.89
CA HIS A 31 14.37 -4.96 -7.13
C HIS A 31 13.91 -4.11 -8.31
N ASP A 32 14.58 -4.27 -9.45
CA ASP A 32 14.22 -3.56 -10.67
C ASP A 32 12.78 -3.93 -11.10
N GLY A 33 11.98 -2.91 -11.42
CA GLY A 33 10.55 -3.07 -11.73
C GLY A 33 9.62 -3.38 -10.54
N GLY A 34 10.09 -3.24 -9.29
CA GLY A 34 9.26 -3.52 -8.12
C GLY A 34 8.09 -2.56 -7.94
N ILE A 35 6.90 -3.13 -7.67
CA ILE A 35 5.63 -2.40 -7.49
C ILE A 35 5.04 -2.55 -6.08
N ASP A 36 5.71 -3.32 -5.22
CA ASP A 36 5.28 -3.62 -3.85
C ASP A 36 6.45 -3.42 -2.86
N PHE A 37 6.19 -3.60 -1.57
CA PHE A 37 7.18 -3.43 -0.52
C PHE A 37 8.37 -4.40 -0.62
N GLN A 38 9.48 -3.98 -0.02
CA GLN A 38 10.63 -4.85 0.20
C GLN A 38 10.30 -5.97 1.20
N SER A 39 11.09 -7.04 1.22
CA SER A 39 10.91 -8.13 2.18
C SER A 39 10.99 -7.63 3.63
N PRO A 40 10.01 -7.95 4.49
CA PRO A 40 9.93 -7.38 5.84
C PRO A 40 11.02 -7.95 6.75
N ALA A 41 11.88 -7.08 7.28
CA ALA A 41 12.97 -7.45 8.19
C ALA A 41 12.55 -7.50 9.67
N THR A 42 11.36 -7.00 10.03
CA THR A 42 10.85 -6.94 11.41
C THR A 42 9.40 -7.41 11.49
N GLN A 43 8.95 -7.79 12.69
CA GLN A 43 7.54 -8.15 12.91
C GLN A 43 6.60 -6.96 12.66
N ALA A 44 7.02 -5.74 13.01
CA ALA A 44 6.26 -4.54 12.71
C ALA A 44 6.07 -4.35 11.20
N ALA A 45 7.11 -4.56 10.39
CA ALA A 45 7.02 -4.47 8.94
C ALA A 45 6.07 -5.53 8.35
N LYS A 46 6.08 -6.76 8.90
CA LYS A 46 5.12 -7.81 8.50
C LYS A 46 3.68 -7.38 8.75
N ASN A 47 3.40 -6.82 9.93
CA ASN A 47 2.05 -6.37 10.28
C ASN A 47 1.58 -5.22 9.39
N VAL A 48 2.46 -4.25 9.07
CA VAL A 48 2.14 -3.15 8.16
C VAL A 48 1.85 -3.66 6.74
N GLN A 49 2.65 -4.59 6.23
CA GLN A 49 2.42 -5.15 4.89
C GLN A 49 1.14 -5.98 4.82
N ALA A 50 0.81 -6.74 5.87
CA ALA A 50 -0.45 -7.46 5.96
C ALA A 50 -1.65 -6.50 5.97
N PHE A 51 -1.60 -5.45 6.79
CA PHE A 51 -2.63 -4.41 6.83
C PHE A 51 -2.78 -3.69 5.48
N HIS A 52 -1.67 -3.35 4.83
CA HIS A 52 -1.69 -2.78 3.48
C HIS A 52 -2.40 -3.69 2.49
N HIS A 53 -2.09 -4.99 2.48
CA HIS A 53 -2.72 -5.94 1.55
C HIS A 53 -4.22 -6.07 1.80
N GLU A 54 -4.66 -6.09 3.05
CA GLU A 54 -6.08 -6.09 3.40
C GLU A 54 -6.78 -4.84 2.84
N VAL A 55 -6.23 -3.65 3.12
CA VAL A 55 -6.79 -2.39 2.65
C VAL A 55 -6.77 -2.30 1.13
N LEU A 56 -5.68 -2.75 0.48
CA LEU A 56 -5.53 -2.73 -0.97
C LEU A 56 -6.65 -3.52 -1.65
N ILE A 57 -6.96 -4.73 -1.15
CA ILE A 57 -8.05 -5.55 -1.68
C ILE A 57 -9.39 -4.81 -1.55
N ILE A 58 -9.67 -4.22 -0.39
CA ILE A 58 -10.93 -3.49 -0.14
C ILE A 58 -11.08 -2.31 -1.10
N ILE A 59 -10.06 -1.45 -1.22
CA ILE A 59 -10.15 -0.27 -2.08
C ILE A 59 -10.21 -0.65 -3.56
N THR A 60 -9.54 -1.74 -3.98
CA THR A 60 -9.62 -2.24 -5.36
C THR A 60 -11.03 -2.71 -5.69
N VAL A 61 -11.69 -3.45 -4.79
CA VAL A 61 -13.09 -3.88 -4.99
C VAL A 61 -14.03 -2.69 -5.10
N ILE A 62 -13.91 -1.69 -4.20
CA ILE A 62 -14.71 -0.47 -4.26
C ILE A 62 -14.47 0.29 -5.57
N THR A 63 -13.21 0.40 -5.99
CA THR A 63 -12.84 1.09 -7.24
C THR A 63 -13.45 0.41 -8.46
N ILE A 64 -13.40 -0.92 -8.52
CA ILE A 64 -14.03 -1.70 -9.60
C ILE A 64 -15.55 -1.49 -9.60
N PHE A 65 -16.18 -1.52 -8.42
CA PHE A 65 -17.61 -1.28 -8.29
C PHE A 65 -18.01 0.11 -8.79
N VAL A 66 -17.34 1.16 -8.33
CA VAL A 66 -17.60 2.55 -8.76
C VAL A 66 -17.35 2.71 -10.26
N THR A 67 -16.24 2.15 -10.77
CA THR A 67 -15.92 2.20 -12.20
C THR A 67 -17.00 1.51 -13.03
N GLY A 68 -17.46 0.33 -12.60
CA GLY A 68 -18.56 -0.39 -13.24
C GLY A 68 -19.87 0.40 -13.25
N LEU A 69 -20.22 1.04 -12.13
CA LEU A 69 -21.40 1.91 -12.06
C LEU A 69 -21.28 3.12 -13.00
N LEU A 70 -20.11 3.76 -13.08
CA LEU A 70 -19.88 4.88 -13.98
C LEU A 70 -20.02 4.45 -15.45
N ILE A 71 -19.41 3.32 -15.84
CA ILE A 71 -19.57 2.75 -17.19
C ILE A 71 -21.05 2.49 -17.48
N TRP A 72 -21.77 1.86 -16.54
CA TRP A 72 -23.19 1.60 -16.69
C TRP A 72 -24.00 2.90 -16.85
N VAL A 73 -23.72 3.93 -16.05
CA VAL A 73 -24.38 5.24 -16.14
C VAL A 73 -24.13 5.89 -17.49
N MET A 74 -22.88 5.89 -17.97
CA MET A 74 -22.51 6.46 -19.26
C MET A 74 -23.23 5.78 -20.43
N LEU A 75 -23.34 4.44 -20.39
CA LEU A 75 -23.99 3.68 -21.45
C LEU A 75 -25.53 3.77 -21.37
N ARG A 76 -26.11 3.73 -20.16
CA ARG A 76 -27.56 3.64 -19.96
C ARG A 76 -28.28 4.98 -20.00
N TYR A 77 -27.63 6.05 -19.54
CA TYR A 77 -28.25 7.36 -19.33
C TYR A 77 -27.66 8.48 -20.21
N ASN A 78 -26.93 8.15 -21.28
CA ASN A 78 -26.53 9.15 -22.27
C ASN A 78 -27.73 9.78 -23.00
N LYS A 79 -27.50 10.92 -23.65
CA LYS A 79 -28.51 11.71 -24.37
C LYS A 79 -29.32 10.91 -25.41
N ARG A 80 -28.71 9.90 -26.04
CA ARG A 80 -29.39 9.06 -27.04
C ARG A 80 -30.33 8.04 -26.38
N ALA A 81 -29.88 7.39 -25.31
CA ALA A 81 -30.61 6.33 -24.62
C ALA A 81 -31.61 6.86 -23.57
N ASN A 82 -31.44 8.10 -23.10
CA ASN A 82 -32.28 8.75 -22.10
C ASN A 82 -32.57 10.22 -22.48
N PRO A 83 -33.38 10.46 -23.53
CA PRO A 83 -33.63 11.81 -24.06
C PRO A 83 -34.43 12.72 -23.12
N VAL A 84 -35.24 12.14 -22.21
CA VAL A 84 -36.00 12.89 -21.18
C VAL A 84 -35.53 12.42 -19.79
N PRO A 85 -34.66 13.19 -19.10
CA PRO A 85 -34.14 12.78 -17.80
C PRO A 85 -35.19 12.92 -16.70
N LYS A 86 -35.17 11.97 -15.75
CA LYS A 86 -35.97 12.06 -14.52
C LYS A 86 -35.40 13.15 -13.60
N LYS A 87 -36.28 13.83 -12.86
CA LYS A 87 -35.93 14.93 -11.94
C LYS A 87 -36.09 14.54 -10.46
N PHE A 88 -35.33 13.55 -10.00
CA PHE A 88 -35.24 13.25 -8.57
C PHE A 88 -34.07 14.01 -7.96
N SER A 89 -34.23 14.52 -6.75
CA SER A 89 -33.16 15.21 -6.01
C SER A 89 -32.68 14.44 -4.79
N HIS A 90 -33.54 13.56 -4.25
CA HIS A 90 -33.28 12.84 -2.99
C HIS A 90 -33.79 11.41 -3.07
N ASN A 91 -33.13 10.53 -2.34
CA ASN A 91 -33.60 9.17 -2.07
C ASN A 91 -33.06 8.69 -0.73
N THR A 92 -33.84 8.90 0.33
CA THR A 92 -33.45 8.62 1.72
C THR A 92 -32.99 7.17 1.91
N THR A 93 -33.61 6.19 1.24
CA THR A 93 -33.23 4.79 1.39
C THR A 93 -31.82 4.52 0.84
N ILE A 94 -31.49 5.08 -0.33
CA ILE A 94 -30.15 4.90 -0.91
C ILE A 94 -29.14 5.74 -0.11
N GLU A 95 -29.53 6.93 0.36
CA GLU A 95 -28.72 7.79 1.24
C GLU A 95 -28.26 7.07 2.50
N ILE A 96 -29.17 6.35 3.16
CA ILE A 96 -28.83 5.52 4.33
C ILE A 96 -27.91 4.36 3.92
N LEU A 97 -28.20 3.69 2.81
CA LEU A 97 -27.42 2.52 2.39
C LEU A 97 -25.95 2.89 2.10
N TRP A 98 -25.70 3.94 1.31
CA TRP A 98 -24.34 4.33 0.97
C TRP A 98 -23.59 5.02 2.10
N THR A 99 -24.25 5.41 3.20
CA THR A 99 -23.57 5.97 4.39
C THR A 99 -23.24 4.86 5.39
N VAL A 100 -24.15 3.92 5.62
CA VAL A 100 -23.93 2.78 6.51
C VAL A 100 -22.86 1.83 5.96
N VAL A 101 -22.89 1.53 4.65
CA VAL A 101 -21.93 0.58 4.05
C VAL A 101 -20.47 1.03 4.24
N PRO A 102 -20.06 2.28 3.92
CA PRO A 102 -18.71 2.76 4.21
C PRO A 102 -18.34 2.73 5.69
N VAL A 103 -19.27 3.05 6.58
CA VAL A 103 -19.01 2.99 8.04
C VAL A 103 -18.68 1.57 8.47
N LEU A 104 -19.43 0.56 8.00
CA LEU A 104 -19.17 -0.84 8.31
C LEU A 104 -17.82 -1.31 7.73
N ILE A 105 -17.45 -0.86 6.54
CA ILE A 105 -16.14 -1.14 5.93
C ILE A 105 -15.02 -0.57 6.79
N LEU A 106 -15.16 0.67 7.28
CA LEU A 106 -14.15 1.30 8.14
C LEU A 106 -14.02 0.56 9.49
N VAL A 107 -15.13 0.14 10.10
CA VAL A 107 -15.10 -0.66 11.34
C VAL A 107 -14.39 -1.99 11.12
N TRP A 108 -14.59 -2.63 9.97
CA TRP A 108 -13.88 -3.85 9.60
C TRP A 108 -12.36 -3.62 9.49
N ILE A 109 -11.94 -2.58 8.78
CA ILE A 109 -10.51 -2.23 8.64
C ILE A 109 -9.89 -1.93 10.00
N ALA A 110 -10.60 -1.18 10.85
CA ALA A 110 -10.11 -0.77 12.17
C ALA A 110 -9.95 -1.94 13.15
N LYS A 111 -10.73 -3.02 12.98
CA LYS A 111 -10.57 -4.25 13.77
C LYS A 111 -9.16 -4.82 13.63
N GLY A 112 -8.52 -4.68 12.46
CA GLY A 112 -7.20 -5.24 12.15
C GLY A 112 -7.24 -6.77 12.17
N SER A 113 -7.46 -7.39 11.01
CA SER A 113 -7.53 -8.86 10.89
C SER A 113 -6.16 -9.53 10.83
#